data_AF-A0A540WTY3-F1
#
_entry.id   AF-A0A540WTY3-F1
#
_cell.length_a   1.000
_cell.length_b   1.000
_cell.length_c   1.000
_cell.angle_alpha   90.00
_cell.angle_beta   90.00
_cell.angle_gamma   90.00
#
_symmetry.space_group_name_H-M   'P 1'
#
loop_
_entity.id
_entity.type
_entity.pdbx_description
1 polymer ?
#
loop_
_entity_poly.entity_id
_entity_poly.type
_entity_poly.pdbx_seq_one_letter_code
_entity_poly.pdbx_strand_id
1 'polypeptide(L)'
;MKSKKGVTFLGVIFVMMIFLCMGQVWVMKVPFLLAFGWLSFLQQVLPEVTFRWGAIAEFLLVAAVLAAGSHLFLRWLWRQLHAEAPEASAWRPRWSVSLLLLGVLLFAATMASVGIGHHVGWLMSGRARLVRSSWPGMEPEGTRTARWLCEEARDQLKAGTPDGQLTRKLLADPSLRPIVEAQYVVPHVSPEGKPVIVVFARDPLVRERDGGVRCGPASFGVETLDAKVLAQWLAEPRAVASPTP
;
A
#
# COMPACT_ATOMS: atom_id res chain seq x y z
N MET A 1 -44.61 21.39 6.08
CA MET A 1 -43.35 20.77 6.56
C MET A 1 -42.43 20.20 5.45
N LYS A 2 -42.64 20.47 4.14
CA LYS A 2 -41.79 19.92 3.05
C LYS A 2 -40.45 20.66 2.78
N SER A 3 -40.28 21.90 3.24
CA SER A 3 -39.12 22.75 2.88
C SER A 3 -37.79 22.35 3.57
N LYS A 4 -37.82 21.88 4.82
CA LYS A 4 -36.59 21.61 5.60
C LYS A 4 -35.69 20.53 4.98
N LYS A 5 -36.27 19.48 4.39
CA LYS A 5 -35.51 18.38 3.76
C LYS A 5 -34.75 18.84 2.51
N GLY A 6 -35.33 19.77 1.74
CA GLY A 6 -34.69 20.32 0.53
C GLY A 6 -33.48 21.18 0.87
N VAL A 7 -33.58 22.02 1.90
CA VAL A 7 -32.47 22.87 2.35
C VAL A 7 -31.31 22.03 2.90
N THR A 8 -31.58 21.00 3.71
CA THR A 8 -30.53 20.10 4.22
C THR A 8 -29.83 19.35 3.09
N PHE A 9 -30.58 18.82 2.13
CA PHE A 9 -30.01 18.09 0.99
C PHE A 9 -29.12 18.99 0.12
N LEU A 10 -29.59 20.21 -0.19
CA LEU A 10 -28.82 21.18 -0.97
C LEU A 10 -27.54 21.58 -0.22
N GLY A 11 -27.62 21.77 1.10
CA GLY A 11 -26.46 22.04 1.95
C GLY A 11 -25.43 20.92 1.91
N VAL A 12 -25.85 19.65 2.01
CA VAL A 12 -24.95 18.49 1.93
C VAL A 12 -24.28 18.40 0.56
N ILE A 13 -25.02 18.60 -0.54
CA ILE A 13 -24.44 18.61 -1.89
C ILE A 13 -23.42 19.74 -2.03
N PHE A 14 -23.76 20.94 -1.55
CA PHE A 14 -22.87 22.10 -1.64
C PHE A 14 -21.56 21.86 -0.87
N VAL A 15 -21.65 21.35 0.36
CA VAL A 15 -20.48 20.96 1.16
C VAL A 15 -19.65 19.89 0.45
N MET A 16 -20.30 18.85 -0.10
CA MET A 16 -19.62 17.80 -0.87
C MET A 16 -18.91 18.35 -2.10
N MET A 17 -19.51 19.31 -2.79
CA MET A 17 -18.93 20.00 -3.95
C MET A 17 -17.70 20.83 -3.55
N ILE A 18 -17.72 21.54 -2.41
CA ILE A 18 -16.54 22.24 -1.89
C ILE A 18 -15.39 21.26 -1.65
N PHE A 19 -15.65 20.12 -0.99
CA PHE A 19 -14.62 19.10 -0.76
C PHE A 19 -14.04 18.54 -2.07
N LEU A 20 -14.89 18.32 -3.10
CA LEU A 20 -14.44 17.91 -4.44
C LEU A 20 -13.55 18.98 -5.09
N CYS A 21 -13.94 20.26 -5.05
CA CYS A 21 -13.15 21.36 -5.58
C CYS A 21 -11.79 21.52 -4.87
N MET A 22 -11.74 21.24 -3.56
CA MET A 22 -10.49 21.22 -2.78
C MET A 22 -9.63 19.97 -3.02
N GLY A 23 -10.03 19.05 -3.89
CA GLY A 23 -9.32 17.80 -4.16
C GLY A 23 -9.41 16.75 -3.06
N GLN A 24 -10.29 16.96 -2.07
CA GLN A 24 -10.50 16.08 -0.92
C GLN A 24 -11.41 14.88 -1.29
N VAL A 25 -11.21 14.30 -2.48
CA VAL A 25 -11.99 13.16 -3.00
C VAL A 25 -11.90 11.96 -2.05
N TRP A 26 -10.83 11.86 -1.26
CA TRP A 26 -10.63 10.81 -0.25
C TRP A 26 -11.78 10.74 0.78
N VAL A 27 -12.44 11.86 1.11
CA VAL A 27 -13.56 11.89 2.07
C VAL A 27 -14.72 11.01 1.60
N MET A 28 -14.97 10.97 0.30
CA MET A 28 -16.01 10.11 -0.30
C MET A 28 -15.47 8.73 -0.65
N LYS A 29 -14.22 8.66 -1.12
CA LYS A 29 -13.59 7.42 -1.57
C LYS A 29 -13.35 6.44 -0.43
N VAL A 30 -12.93 6.91 0.74
CA VAL A 30 -12.58 6.04 1.89
C VAL A 30 -13.81 5.29 2.42
N PRO A 31 -14.94 5.94 2.77
CA PRO A 31 -16.14 5.21 3.19
C PRO A 31 -16.66 4.25 2.13
N PHE A 32 -16.62 4.66 0.85
CA PHE A 32 -17.02 3.79 -0.25
C PHE A 32 -16.12 2.56 -0.38
N LEU A 33 -14.79 2.72 -0.28
CA LEU A 33 -13.84 1.60 -0.28
C LEU A 33 -13.97 0.73 0.98
N LEU A 34 -14.31 1.29 2.13
CA LEU A 34 -14.61 0.48 3.33
C LEU A 34 -15.87 -0.37 3.13
N ALA A 35 -16.92 0.20 2.52
CA ALA A 35 -18.18 -0.49 2.30
C ALA A 35 -18.11 -1.54 1.17
N PHE A 36 -17.42 -1.22 0.07
CA PHE A 36 -17.45 -2.02 -1.16
C PHE A 36 -16.07 -2.48 -1.66
N GLY A 37 -14.98 -1.96 -1.11
CA GLY A 37 -13.62 -2.27 -1.59
C GLY A 37 -13.24 -3.74 -1.40
N TRP A 38 -13.84 -4.44 -0.43
CA TRP A 38 -13.64 -5.87 -0.24
C TRP A 38 -14.12 -6.71 -1.44
N LEU A 39 -15.12 -6.26 -2.20
CA LEU A 39 -15.57 -6.96 -3.41
C LEU A 39 -14.50 -6.94 -4.51
N SER A 40 -13.92 -5.76 -4.75
CA SER A 40 -12.82 -5.60 -5.72
C SER A 40 -11.58 -6.39 -5.27
N PHE A 41 -11.28 -6.35 -3.97
CA PHE A 41 -10.20 -7.16 -3.39
C PHE A 41 -10.43 -8.66 -3.63
N LEU A 42 -11.64 -9.17 -3.37
CA LEU A 42 -11.96 -10.58 -3.64
C LEU A 42 -11.81 -10.93 -5.12
N GLN A 43 -12.23 -10.06 -6.04
CA GLN A 43 -12.08 -10.30 -7.48
C GLN A 43 -10.62 -10.42 -7.92
N GLN A 44 -9.72 -9.66 -7.28
CA GLN A 44 -8.28 -9.68 -7.58
C GLN A 44 -7.57 -10.86 -6.91
N VAL A 45 -7.93 -11.16 -5.66
CA VAL A 45 -7.23 -12.18 -4.86
C VAL A 45 -7.73 -13.59 -5.14
N LEU A 46 -9.04 -13.78 -5.38
CA LEU A 46 -9.61 -15.11 -5.57
C LEU A 46 -8.95 -15.91 -6.73
N PRO A 47 -8.61 -15.30 -7.88
CA PRO A 47 -7.86 -16.00 -8.94
C PRO A 47 -6.43 -16.40 -8.55
N GLU A 48 -5.81 -15.69 -7.60
CA GLU A 48 -4.46 -15.98 -7.11
C GLU A 48 -4.46 -17.03 -5.98
N VAL A 49 -5.63 -17.37 -5.44
CA VAL A 49 -5.75 -18.39 -4.38
C VAL A 49 -5.43 -19.77 -4.95
N THR A 50 -4.28 -20.30 -4.56
CA THR A 50 -3.91 -21.69 -4.86
C THR A 50 -4.45 -22.63 -3.79
N PHE A 51 -5.24 -23.63 -4.19
CA PHE A 51 -5.73 -24.65 -3.26
C PHE A 51 -4.64 -25.65 -2.90
N ARG A 52 -4.23 -25.65 -1.63
CA ARG A 52 -3.32 -26.65 -1.07
C ARG A 52 -4.12 -27.78 -0.44
N TRP A 53 -4.50 -28.77 -1.24
CA TRP A 53 -5.35 -29.89 -0.82
C TRP A 53 -4.85 -30.61 0.43
N GLY A 54 -3.52 -30.75 0.60
CA GLY A 54 -2.94 -31.34 1.82
C GLY A 54 -3.29 -30.55 3.09
N ALA A 55 -3.13 -29.22 3.07
CA ALA A 55 -3.47 -28.37 4.21
C ALA A 55 -4.98 -28.39 4.51
N ILE A 56 -5.81 -28.47 3.46
CA ILE A 56 -7.26 -28.61 3.61
C ILE A 56 -7.61 -29.94 4.27
N ALA A 57 -6.99 -31.04 3.85
CA ALA A 57 -7.21 -32.36 4.44
C ALA A 57 -6.77 -32.42 5.92
N GLU A 58 -5.60 -31.84 6.25
CA GLU A 58 -5.13 -31.71 7.62
C GLU A 58 -6.09 -30.90 8.49
N PHE A 59 -6.56 -29.75 7.98
CA PHE A 59 -7.56 -28.93 8.67
C PHE A 59 -8.86 -29.72 8.91
N LEU A 60 -9.39 -30.41 7.90
CA LEU A 60 -10.61 -31.20 8.02
C LEU A 60 -10.44 -32.35 9.03
N LEU A 61 -9.27 -33.00 9.04
CA LEU A 61 -8.96 -34.06 10.01
C LEU A 61 -8.95 -33.52 11.43
N VAL A 62 -8.22 -32.43 11.68
CA VAL A 62 -8.15 -31.79 13.01
C VAL A 62 -9.52 -31.28 13.44
N ALA A 63 -10.28 -30.66 12.53
CA ALA A 63 -11.63 -30.18 12.81
C ALA A 63 -12.58 -31.34 13.16
N ALA A 64 -12.49 -32.49 12.46
CA ALA A 64 -13.28 -33.67 12.75
C ALA A 64 -12.95 -34.27 14.12
N VAL A 65 -11.66 -34.39 14.46
CA VAL A 65 -11.21 -34.88 15.77
C VAL A 65 -11.70 -33.94 16.89
N LEU A 66 -11.55 -32.62 16.70
CA LEU A 66 -12.02 -31.62 17.65
C LEU A 66 -13.56 -31.64 17.80
N ALA A 67 -14.30 -31.78 16.69
CA ALA A 67 -15.75 -31.88 16.69
C ALA A 67 -16.24 -33.11 17.46
N ALA A 68 -15.67 -34.28 17.17
CA ALA A 68 -16.03 -35.53 17.84
C ALA A 68 -15.66 -35.48 19.32
N GLY A 69 -14.44 -35.07 19.65
CA GLY A 69 -13.96 -34.94 21.03
C GLY A 69 -14.81 -33.97 21.86
N SER A 70 -15.04 -32.76 21.35
CA SER A 70 -15.88 -31.76 22.01
C SER A 70 -17.33 -32.22 22.14
N HIS A 71 -17.89 -32.90 21.14
CA HIS A 71 -19.25 -33.44 21.23
C HIS A 71 -19.38 -34.50 22.33
N LEU A 72 -18.47 -35.47 22.37
CA LEU A 72 -18.47 -36.52 23.39
C LEU A 72 -18.28 -35.94 24.79
N PHE A 73 -17.32 -35.02 24.93
CA PHE A 73 -17.05 -34.34 26.19
C PHE A 73 -18.24 -33.51 26.67
N LEU A 74 -18.81 -32.66 25.82
CA LEU A 74 -19.96 -31.81 26.17
C LEU A 74 -21.21 -32.65 26.44
N ARG A 75 -21.44 -33.73 25.68
CA ARG A 75 -22.54 -34.66 25.96
C ARG A 75 -22.37 -35.34 27.31
N TRP A 76 -21.16 -35.76 27.65
CA TRP A 76 -20.85 -36.34 28.96
C TRP A 76 -21.07 -35.31 30.07
N LEU A 77 -20.53 -34.11 29.93
CA LEU A 77 -20.66 -33.02 30.90
C LEU A 77 -22.13 -32.62 31.10
N TRP A 78 -22.90 -32.50 30.01
CA TRP A 78 -24.32 -32.18 30.06
C TRP A 78 -25.12 -33.19 30.88
N ARG A 79 -24.83 -34.49 30.69
CA ARG A 79 -25.46 -35.58 31.45
C ARG A 79 -25.12 -35.50 32.95
N GLN A 80 -23.88 -35.16 33.29
CA GLN A 80 -23.47 -35.00 34.69
C GLN A 80 -24.18 -33.80 35.34
N LEU A 81 -24.24 -32.66 34.65
CA LEU A 81 -24.88 -31.45 35.17
C LEU A 81 -26.41 -31.57 35.32
N HIS A 82 -27.04 -32.48 34.59
CA HIS A 82 -28.50 -32.67 34.61
C HIS A 82 -28.91 -34.05 35.15
N ALA A 83 -28.06 -34.72 35.92
CA ALA A 83 -28.33 -36.06 36.43
C ALA A 83 -29.59 -36.13 37.32
N GLU A 84 -29.94 -35.05 38.01
CA GLU A 84 -31.09 -34.94 38.91
C GLU A 84 -32.37 -34.41 38.23
N ALA A 85 -32.28 -34.00 36.96
CA ALA A 85 -33.39 -33.42 36.21
C ALA A 85 -33.94 -34.43 35.18
N PRO A 86 -34.99 -35.21 35.51
CA PRO A 86 -35.49 -36.28 34.64
C PRO A 86 -36.05 -35.79 33.30
N GLU A 87 -36.37 -34.50 33.16
CA GLU A 87 -36.88 -33.90 31.92
C GLU A 87 -35.80 -33.24 31.05
N ALA A 88 -34.51 -33.32 31.41
CA ALA A 88 -33.46 -32.67 30.65
C ALA A 88 -33.30 -33.29 29.24
N SER A 89 -33.49 -32.47 28.20
CA SER A 89 -33.28 -32.88 26.80
C SER A 89 -31.84 -33.39 26.61
N ALA A 90 -31.69 -34.47 25.82
CA ALA A 90 -30.38 -34.96 25.39
C ALA A 90 -29.60 -33.87 24.63
N TRP A 91 -28.28 -33.86 24.81
CA TRP A 91 -27.38 -32.95 24.10
C TRP A 91 -27.47 -33.20 22.58
N ARG A 92 -27.87 -32.17 21.84
CA ARG A 92 -28.11 -32.29 20.40
C ARG A 92 -26.82 -32.02 19.61
N PRO A 93 -26.50 -32.80 18.57
CA PRO A 93 -25.28 -32.63 17.77
C PRO A 93 -25.17 -31.25 17.13
N ARG A 94 -26.31 -30.63 16.76
CA ARG A 94 -26.38 -29.25 16.24
C ARG A 94 -25.73 -28.21 17.17
N TRP A 95 -25.73 -28.43 18.49
CA TRP A 95 -25.11 -27.51 19.45
C TRP A 95 -23.59 -27.60 19.38
N SER A 96 -23.03 -28.80 19.29
CA SER A 96 -21.59 -29.00 19.09
C SER A 96 -21.12 -28.41 17.76
N VAL A 97 -21.86 -28.64 16.67
CA VAL A 97 -21.56 -28.03 15.36
C VAL A 97 -21.61 -26.50 15.45
N SER A 98 -22.61 -25.94 16.12
CA SER A 98 -22.72 -24.49 16.32
C SER A 98 -21.53 -23.91 17.10
N LEU A 99 -21.08 -24.60 18.16
CA LEU A 99 -19.92 -24.17 18.95
C LEU A 99 -18.62 -24.28 18.15
N LEU A 100 -18.45 -25.35 17.37
CA LEU A 100 -17.29 -25.51 16.50
C LEU A 100 -17.24 -24.41 15.44
N LEU A 101 -18.36 -24.15 14.75
CA LEU A 101 -18.45 -23.07 13.75
C LEU A 101 -18.18 -21.70 14.37
N LEU A 102 -18.70 -21.44 15.58
CA LEU A 102 -18.40 -20.22 16.31
C LEU A 102 -16.90 -20.09 16.61
N GLY A 103 -16.24 -21.18 17.03
CA GLY A 103 -14.80 -21.22 17.25
C GLY A 103 -13.98 -20.95 15.98
N VAL A 104 -14.36 -21.57 14.85
CA VAL A 104 -13.72 -21.33 13.54
C VAL A 104 -13.90 -19.87 13.10
N LEU A 105 -15.11 -19.31 13.25
CA LEU A 105 -15.38 -17.91 12.92
C LEU A 105 -14.58 -16.96 13.81
N LEU A 106 -14.48 -17.25 15.10
CA LEU A 106 -13.68 -16.46 16.04
C LEU A 106 -12.19 -16.51 15.67
N PHE A 107 -11.67 -17.70 15.37
CA PHE A 107 -10.29 -17.87 14.90
C PHE A 107 -10.03 -17.07 13.61
N ALA A 108 -10.92 -17.16 12.62
CA ALA A 108 -10.80 -16.40 11.38
C ALA A 108 -10.84 -14.88 11.64
N ALA A 109 -11.74 -14.42 12.51
CA ALA A 109 -11.83 -13.02 12.91
C ALA A 109 -10.56 -12.53 13.61
N THR A 110 -9.97 -13.33 14.51
CA THR A 110 -8.70 -13.01 15.15
C THR A 110 -7.56 -12.91 14.13
N MET A 111 -7.44 -13.88 13.23
CA MET A 111 -6.42 -13.87 12.18
C MET A 111 -6.55 -12.64 11.26
N ALA A 112 -7.78 -12.32 10.85
CA ALA A 112 -8.05 -11.11 10.08
C ALA A 112 -7.65 -9.84 10.86
N SER A 113 -7.96 -9.78 12.16
CA SER A 113 -7.63 -8.62 13.00
C SER A 113 -6.12 -8.44 13.17
N VAL A 114 -5.36 -9.52 13.34
CA VAL A 114 -3.89 -9.48 13.39
C VAL A 114 -3.32 -8.99 12.05
N GLY A 115 -3.86 -9.48 10.93
CA GLY A 115 -3.47 -9.02 9.59
C GLY A 115 -3.71 -7.52 9.41
N ILE A 116 -4.90 -7.03 9.79
CA ILE A 116 -5.22 -5.59 9.78
C ILE A 116 -4.22 -4.81 10.66
N GLY A 117 -3.98 -5.25 11.89
CA GLY A 117 -3.05 -4.60 12.81
C GLY A 117 -1.63 -4.52 12.25
N HIS A 118 -1.15 -5.59 11.62
CA HIS A 118 0.16 -5.61 10.97
C HIS A 118 0.24 -4.61 9.80
N HIS A 119 -0.76 -4.60 8.91
CA HIS A 119 -0.79 -3.65 7.79
C HIS A 119 -0.93 -2.19 8.24
N VAL A 120 -1.76 -1.92 9.24
CA VAL A 120 -1.89 -0.59 9.85
C VAL A 120 -0.58 -0.17 10.50
N GLY A 121 0.07 -1.07 11.26
CA GLY A 121 1.37 -0.81 11.87
C GLY A 121 2.45 -0.49 10.85
N TRP A 122 2.48 -1.19 9.72
CA TRP A 122 3.39 -0.88 8.61
C TRP A 122 3.10 0.47 7.97
N LEU A 123 1.83 0.80 7.75
CA LEU A 123 1.41 2.10 7.22
C LEU A 123 1.76 3.25 8.17
N MET A 124 1.58 3.07 9.48
CA MET A 124 1.90 4.09 10.50
C MET A 124 3.40 4.29 10.70
N SER A 125 4.19 3.22 10.57
CA SER A 125 5.66 3.30 10.68
C SER A 125 6.35 3.71 9.38
N GLY A 126 5.65 3.61 8.26
CA GLY A 126 6.13 4.07 6.96
C GLY A 126 6.29 5.59 6.91
N ARG A 127 7.38 6.07 6.31
CA ARG A 127 7.56 7.50 5.97
C ARG A 127 6.79 7.92 4.71
N ALA A 128 6.08 6.99 4.08
CA ALA A 128 5.29 7.26 2.89
C ALA A 128 4.03 8.06 3.24
N ARG A 129 3.66 9.01 2.36
CA ARG A 129 2.42 9.77 2.51
C ARG A 129 1.20 8.85 2.41
N LEU A 130 0.35 8.84 3.43
CA LEU A 130 -0.88 8.03 3.47
C LEU A 130 -1.96 8.52 2.49
N VAL A 131 -1.97 9.83 2.21
CA VAL A 131 -2.96 10.46 1.33
C VAL A 131 -2.21 11.20 0.24
N ARG A 132 -2.64 10.97 -1.01
CA ARG A 132 -2.20 11.74 -2.17
C ARG A 132 -3.22 12.79 -2.56
N SER A 133 -2.70 13.86 -3.13
CA SER A 133 -3.53 14.88 -3.77
C SER A 133 -4.22 14.25 -4.97
N SER A 134 -5.53 14.50 -5.14
CA SER A 134 -6.24 14.10 -6.36
C SER A 134 -5.82 14.93 -7.59
N TRP A 135 -4.95 15.93 -7.39
CA TRP A 135 -4.40 16.81 -8.42
C TRP A 135 -2.93 16.45 -8.67
N PRO A 136 -2.64 15.50 -9.57
CA PRO A 136 -1.28 15.01 -9.80
C PRO A 136 -0.33 16.10 -10.31
N GLY A 137 -0.84 17.11 -11.03
CA GLY A 137 -0.04 18.23 -11.52
C GLY A 137 0.53 19.15 -10.43
N MET A 138 0.02 19.08 -9.19
CA MET A 138 0.53 19.83 -8.05
C MET A 138 1.34 18.96 -7.07
N GLU A 139 1.56 17.68 -7.39
CA GLU A 139 2.36 16.81 -6.53
C GLU A 139 3.86 17.07 -6.74
N PRO A 140 4.67 17.02 -5.67
CA PRO A 140 6.11 17.18 -5.76
C PRO A 140 6.83 16.02 -6.46
N GLU A 141 6.11 15.05 -7.01
CA GLU A 141 6.61 13.82 -7.63
C GLU A 141 6.63 13.88 -9.17
N GLY A 142 6.11 14.94 -9.79
CA GLY A 142 6.01 15.05 -11.25
C GLY A 142 7.31 15.43 -11.97
N THR A 143 7.29 15.38 -13.31
CA THR A 143 8.43 15.75 -14.19
C THR A 143 8.95 17.16 -13.94
N ARG A 144 8.08 18.10 -13.54
CA ARG A 144 8.48 19.48 -13.23
C ARG A 144 9.42 19.57 -12.03
N THR A 145 9.09 18.89 -10.93
CA THR A 145 9.96 18.86 -9.75
C THR A 145 11.19 17.99 -9.98
N ALA A 146 11.07 16.91 -10.78
CA ALA A 146 12.23 16.13 -11.20
C ALA A 146 13.22 16.97 -12.02
N ARG A 147 12.73 17.81 -12.94
CA ARG A 147 13.57 18.77 -13.69
C ARG A 147 14.30 19.74 -12.77
N TRP A 148 13.57 20.38 -11.86
CA TRP A 148 14.16 21.32 -10.91
C TRP A 148 15.18 20.63 -9.98
N LEU A 149 14.86 19.44 -9.46
CA LEU A 149 15.79 18.68 -8.62
C LEU A 149 17.03 18.22 -9.40
N CYS A 150 16.88 17.90 -10.69
CA CYS A 150 18.02 17.56 -11.56
C CYS A 150 18.95 18.76 -11.73
N GLU A 151 18.41 19.95 -11.94
CA GLU A 151 19.19 21.19 -12.05
C GLU A 151 19.96 21.48 -10.76
N GLU A 152 19.30 21.39 -9.61
CA GLU A 152 19.92 21.58 -8.30
C GLU A 152 21.02 20.53 -8.05
N ALA A 153 20.75 19.25 -8.33
CA ALA A 153 21.73 18.17 -8.21
C ALA A 153 22.96 18.41 -9.11
N ARG A 154 22.74 18.88 -10.34
CA ARG A 154 23.82 19.23 -11.28
C ARG A 154 24.66 20.39 -10.73
N ASP A 155 24.04 21.39 -10.15
CA ASP A 155 24.77 22.54 -9.60
C ASP A 155 25.56 22.16 -8.33
N GLN A 156 25.07 21.22 -7.52
CA GLN A 156 25.85 20.62 -6.42
C GLN A 156 27.07 19.83 -6.91
N LEU A 157 26.97 19.10 -8.02
CA LEU A 157 28.12 18.42 -8.63
C LEU A 157 29.15 19.42 -9.17
N LYS A 158 28.72 20.50 -9.83
CA LYS A 158 29.61 21.58 -10.28
C LYS A 158 30.33 22.25 -9.11
N ALA A 159 29.67 22.34 -7.95
CA ALA A 159 30.27 22.83 -6.72
C ALA A 159 31.26 21.84 -6.07
N GLY A 160 31.58 20.71 -6.72
CA GLY A 160 32.57 19.73 -6.25
C GLY A 160 32.02 18.74 -5.23
N THR A 161 30.69 18.59 -5.12
CA THR A 161 30.11 17.58 -4.23
C THR A 161 30.36 16.18 -4.83
N PRO A 162 30.99 15.24 -4.09
CA PRO A 162 31.17 13.88 -4.60
C PRO A 162 29.83 13.17 -4.82
N ASP A 163 29.72 12.34 -5.86
CA ASP A 163 28.50 11.61 -6.22
C ASP A 163 27.88 10.85 -5.03
N GLY A 164 28.71 10.19 -4.21
CA GLY A 164 28.25 9.46 -3.02
C GLY A 164 27.70 10.34 -1.90
N GLN A 165 27.99 11.64 -1.92
CA GLN A 165 27.48 12.63 -0.94
C GLN A 165 26.32 13.47 -1.49
N LEU A 166 26.05 13.40 -2.79
CA LEU A 166 25.06 14.25 -3.47
C LEU A 166 23.67 14.13 -2.82
N THR A 167 23.15 12.91 -2.66
CA THR A 167 21.83 12.69 -2.05
C THR A 167 21.79 13.19 -0.59
N ARG A 168 22.86 13.00 0.17
CA ARG A 168 22.95 13.46 1.57
C ARG A 168 22.92 14.99 1.65
N LYS A 169 23.62 15.68 0.74
CA LYS A 169 23.67 17.14 0.67
C LYS A 169 22.31 17.71 0.26
N LEU A 170 21.66 17.11 -0.74
CA LEU A 170 20.30 17.49 -1.15
C LEU A 170 19.28 17.28 -0.01
N LEU A 171 19.40 16.21 0.78
CA LEU A 171 18.54 15.97 1.95
C LEU A 171 18.81 16.93 3.13
N ALA A 172 19.99 17.54 3.19
CA ALA A 172 20.35 18.48 4.24
C ALA A 172 19.55 19.78 4.12
N ASP A 173 19.21 20.21 2.90
CA ASP A 173 18.36 21.37 2.66
C ASP A 173 16.88 21.08 3.02
N PRO A 174 16.29 21.81 3.98
CA PRO A 174 14.90 21.61 4.40
C PRO A 174 13.88 21.81 3.27
N SER A 175 14.17 22.68 2.30
CA SER A 175 13.28 22.97 1.17
C SER A 175 13.27 21.85 0.12
N LEU A 176 14.42 21.20 -0.09
CA LEU A 176 14.60 20.09 -1.03
C LEU A 176 14.18 18.74 -0.45
N ARG A 177 14.33 18.56 0.87
CA ARG A 177 14.06 17.30 1.55
C ARG A 177 12.76 16.60 1.12
N PRO A 178 11.57 17.24 1.10
CA PRO A 178 10.34 16.55 0.71
C PRO A 178 10.31 16.10 -0.76
N ILE A 179 11.08 16.74 -1.64
CA ILE A 179 11.16 16.41 -3.07
C ILE A 179 12.18 15.27 -3.26
N VAL A 180 13.33 15.36 -2.60
CA VAL A 180 14.39 14.33 -2.61
C VAL A 180 13.92 13.03 -1.97
N GLU A 181 13.09 13.09 -0.92
CA GLU A 181 12.49 11.90 -0.32
C GLU A 181 11.46 11.23 -1.27
N ALA A 182 10.83 12.01 -2.13
CA ALA A 182 9.81 11.52 -3.06
C ALA A 182 10.40 11.03 -4.41
N GLN A 183 11.68 11.31 -4.67
CA GLN A 183 12.36 10.97 -5.91
C GLN A 183 13.66 10.18 -5.66
N TYR A 184 14.11 9.44 -6.66
CA TYR A 184 15.47 8.90 -6.72
C TYR A 184 16.33 9.86 -7.51
N VAL A 185 17.48 10.24 -6.95
CA VAL A 185 18.54 10.99 -7.64
C VAL A 185 19.71 10.04 -7.78
N VAL A 186 19.96 9.58 -9.00
CA VAL A 186 20.94 8.53 -9.27
C VAL A 186 22.02 9.09 -10.21
N PRO A 187 23.28 9.23 -9.75
CA PRO A 187 24.39 9.48 -10.66
C PRO A 187 24.60 8.24 -11.54
N HIS A 188 24.84 8.46 -12.83
CA HIS A 188 25.02 7.43 -13.83
C HIS A 188 26.00 7.89 -14.92
N VAL A 189 26.46 6.97 -15.76
CA VAL A 189 27.35 7.27 -16.89
C VAL A 189 26.61 6.95 -18.17
N SER A 190 26.45 7.92 -19.06
CA SER A 190 25.77 7.69 -20.34
C SER A 190 26.54 6.70 -21.23
N PRO A 191 25.92 6.12 -22.28
CA PRO A 191 26.62 5.27 -23.25
C PRO A 191 27.85 5.94 -23.89
N GLU A 192 27.89 7.28 -23.91
CA GLU A 192 29.02 8.07 -24.40
C GLU A 192 30.14 8.28 -23.36
N GLY A 193 30.04 7.64 -22.18
CA GLY A 193 30.99 7.77 -21.09
C GLY A 193 30.88 9.06 -20.29
N LYS A 194 29.80 9.84 -20.45
CA LYS A 194 29.64 11.14 -19.76
C LYS A 194 28.85 10.98 -18.45
N PRO A 195 29.26 11.62 -17.35
CA PRO A 195 28.49 11.58 -16.12
C PRO A 195 27.17 12.33 -16.31
N VAL A 196 26.06 11.68 -15.94
CA VAL A 196 24.71 12.24 -15.97
C VAL A 196 24.01 11.92 -14.65
N ILE A 197 23.05 12.76 -14.28
CA ILE A 197 22.15 12.48 -13.16
C ILE A 197 20.79 12.13 -13.75
N VAL A 198 20.20 11.04 -13.24
CA VAL A 198 18.83 10.66 -13.56
C VAL A 198 17.98 10.85 -12.32
N VAL A 199 16.90 11.61 -12.48
CA VAL A 199 15.92 11.91 -11.43
C VAL A 199 14.56 11.37 -11.84
N PHE A 200 13.95 10.55 -10.97
CA PHE A 200 12.64 9.95 -11.25
C PHE A 200 11.87 9.69 -9.95
N ALA A 201 10.55 9.57 -10.03
CA ALA A 201 9.71 9.32 -8.86
C ALA A 201 10.03 7.97 -8.20
N ARG A 202 9.97 7.92 -6.85
CA ARG A 202 10.13 6.65 -6.13
C ARG A 202 8.95 5.71 -6.32
N ASP A 203 7.76 6.26 -6.51
CA ASP A 203 6.57 5.48 -6.76
C ASP A 203 6.59 4.88 -8.18
N PRO A 204 6.47 3.56 -8.32
CA PRO A 204 6.40 2.90 -9.62
C PRO A 204 5.28 3.41 -10.52
N LEU A 205 4.10 3.77 -9.99
CA LEU A 205 2.98 4.23 -10.82
C LEU A 205 3.24 5.61 -11.43
N VAL A 206 3.76 6.54 -10.63
CA VAL A 206 4.17 7.86 -11.13
C VAL A 206 5.32 7.69 -12.13
N ARG A 207 6.29 6.83 -11.84
CA ARG A 207 7.41 6.53 -12.74
C ARG A 207 6.96 5.94 -14.09
N GLU A 208 5.96 5.06 -14.09
CA GLU A 208 5.42 4.48 -15.32
C GLU A 208 4.60 5.49 -16.13
N ARG A 209 3.90 6.41 -15.46
CA ARG A 209 3.12 7.48 -16.11
C ARG A 209 3.98 8.60 -16.66
N ASP A 210 4.95 9.07 -15.86
CA ASP A 210 5.67 10.32 -16.06
C ASP A 210 7.13 10.11 -16.52
N GLY A 211 7.64 8.88 -16.42
CA GLY A 211 9.02 8.55 -16.73
C GLY A 211 10.01 9.17 -15.76
N GLY A 212 11.01 9.88 -16.30
CA GLY A 212 12.07 10.51 -15.52
C GLY A 212 12.68 11.72 -16.23
N VAL A 213 13.69 12.30 -15.61
CA VAL A 213 14.45 13.41 -16.16
C VAL A 213 15.93 13.10 -16.08
N ARG A 214 16.67 13.33 -17.16
CA ARG A 214 18.13 13.31 -17.17
C ARG A 214 18.70 14.71 -17.29
N CYS A 215 19.78 14.96 -16.58
CA CYS A 215 20.60 16.16 -16.75
C CYS A 215 22.07 15.76 -16.82
N GLY A 216 22.79 16.37 -17.75
CA GLY A 216 24.21 16.15 -17.95
C GLY A 216 25.04 17.44 -17.82
N PRO A 217 26.32 17.41 -18.24
CA PRO A 217 27.13 18.61 -18.38
C PRO A 217 26.44 19.61 -19.32
N ALA A 218 26.84 20.89 -19.28
CA ALA A 218 26.11 22.03 -19.87
C ALA A 218 25.61 21.82 -21.32
N SER A 219 26.26 20.98 -22.12
CA SER A 219 25.87 20.65 -23.48
C SER A 219 24.61 19.77 -23.62
N PHE A 220 24.22 19.01 -22.59
CA PHE A 220 23.10 18.04 -22.67
C PHE A 220 21.73 18.62 -22.30
N GLY A 221 21.68 19.84 -21.75
CA GLY A 221 20.43 20.39 -21.24
C GLY A 221 19.75 19.48 -20.21
N VAL A 222 18.45 19.68 -20.02
CA VAL A 222 17.59 18.81 -19.21
C VAL A 222 16.59 18.14 -20.13
N GLU A 223 16.59 16.80 -20.14
CA GLU A 223 15.78 16.02 -21.06
C GLU A 223 14.84 15.09 -20.29
N THR A 224 13.58 15.04 -20.72
CA THR A 224 12.58 14.13 -20.17
C THR A 224 12.72 12.76 -20.82
N LEU A 225 12.79 11.73 -19.99
CA LEU A 225 12.84 10.33 -20.41
C LEU A 225 11.44 9.73 -20.30
N ASP A 226 11.00 9.05 -21.36
CA ASP A 226 9.80 8.19 -21.30
C ASP A 226 10.05 7.00 -20.35
N ALA A 227 8.97 6.46 -19.78
CA ALA A 227 9.00 5.34 -18.84
C ALA A 227 9.72 4.11 -19.39
N LYS A 228 9.56 3.81 -20.69
CA LYS A 228 10.26 2.69 -21.34
C LYS A 228 11.77 2.90 -21.38
N VAL A 229 12.22 4.10 -21.72
CA VAL A 229 13.65 4.45 -21.80
C VAL A 229 14.26 4.45 -20.41
N LEU A 230 13.54 4.99 -19.42
CA LEU A 230 13.97 4.93 -18.02
C LEU A 230 14.08 3.49 -17.52
N ALA A 231 13.12 2.61 -17.85
CA ALA A 231 13.16 1.21 -17.45
C ALA A 231 14.36 0.47 -18.07
N GLN A 232 14.68 0.73 -19.34
CA GLN A 232 15.87 0.20 -20.00
C GLN A 232 17.15 0.65 -19.29
N TRP A 233 17.26 1.94 -18.98
CA TRP A 233 18.39 2.51 -18.23
C TRP A 233 18.58 1.91 -16.84
N LEU A 234 17.48 1.61 -16.13
CA LEU A 234 17.54 0.99 -14.81
C LEU A 234 17.90 -0.50 -14.86
N ALA A 235 17.66 -1.15 -16.00
CA ALA A 235 18.03 -2.55 -16.22
C ALA A 235 19.49 -2.73 -16.68
N GLU A 236 20.08 -1.70 -17.29
CA GLU A 236 21.48 -1.72 -17.68
C GLU A 236 22.39 -1.84 -16.44
N PRO A 237 23.37 -2.77 -16.43
CA PRO A 237 24.32 -2.88 -15.34
C PRO A 237 25.01 -1.55 -15.14
N ARG A 238 25.01 -1.03 -13.90
CA ARG A 238 25.76 0.19 -13.60
C ARG A 238 27.22 -0.08 -13.96
N ALA A 239 27.73 0.65 -14.95
CA ALA A 239 29.16 0.78 -15.14
C ALA A 239 29.70 1.39 -13.85
N VAL A 240 30.26 0.55 -12.97
CA VAL A 240 30.96 1.01 -11.79
C VAL A 240 32.14 1.79 -12.35
N ALA A 241 32.11 3.11 -12.23
CA ALA A 241 33.25 3.94 -12.57
C ALA A 241 34.42 3.37 -11.76
N SER A 242 35.39 2.78 -12.46
CA SER A 242 36.61 2.28 -11.82
C SER A 242 37.17 3.44 -11.00
N PRO A 243 37.44 3.26 -9.69
CA PRO A 243 38.00 4.33 -8.88
C PRO A 243 39.28 4.78 -9.58
N THR A 244 39.29 6.03 -10.03
CA THR A 244 40.49 6.67 -10.55
C THR A 244 41.54 6.60 -9.44
N PRO A 245 42.72 5.99 -9.67
CA PRO A 245 43.78 5.89 -8.68
C PRO A 245 44.34 7.26 -8.28
#